data_AF-A0A7J7Z287-F1
#
_entry.id   AF-A0A7J7Z287-F1
#
_cell.length_a   1.000
_cell.length_b   1.000
_cell.length_c   1.000
_cell.angle_alpha   90.00
_cell.angle_beta   90.00
_cell.angle_gamma   90.00
#
_symmetry.space_group_name_H-M   'P 1'
#
loop_
_entity.id
_entity.type
_entity.pdbx_description
1 polymer ?
#
loop_
_entity_poly.entity_id
_entity_poly.type
_entity_poly.pdbx_seq_one_letter_code
_entity_poly.pdbx_strand_id
1 'polypeptide(L)'
;MTGNKKKKFSKIERLKQLQEEEEKRLKEEEEARVKSEKEELARLEIEQIEKEKWQQLEAKDLGRKNEELEELYLLEKCFSEAEKMKREHRLYSQWMHYIQCDGCPDPSVAQEINTFISLWKEEKNETFEDVIAKSKLVLYLIDRLKLILLETPSHDLQEKSIMQYQGSIVELRELLHLKFNIATELLLRQASTLADLDTGNMEKVIQDENITLYVWANLKKNPRYSHRRCRRLKDIRVTSWWPAYAC
;
A
#
# COMPACT_ATOMS: atom_id res chain seq x y z
N MET A 1 -84.09 51.32 -63.61
CA MET A 1 -83.13 51.04 -62.52
C MET A 1 -83.28 49.59 -62.07
N THR A 2 -82.14 48.97 -61.74
CA THR A 2 -81.96 47.70 -61.02
C THR A 2 -82.56 46.42 -61.62
N GLY A 3 -81.94 45.92 -62.70
CA GLY A 3 -81.93 44.49 -63.01
C GLY A 3 -80.54 43.91 -62.75
N ASN A 4 -80.39 43.11 -61.68
CA ASN A 4 -79.27 42.17 -61.59
C ASN A 4 -79.81 40.79 -61.17
N LYS A 5 -79.76 39.85 -62.11
CA LYS A 5 -80.43 38.54 -62.08
C LYS A 5 -79.72 37.59 -61.12
N LYS A 6 -80.39 37.18 -60.03
CA LYS A 6 -79.98 35.99 -59.24
C LYS A 6 -80.20 34.74 -60.09
N LYS A 7 -79.10 34.14 -60.54
CA LYS A 7 -79.04 32.83 -61.24
C LYS A 7 -79.60 31.76 -60.28
N LYS A 8 -80.76 31.17 -60.60
CA LYS A 8 -81.32 30.01 -59.86
C LYS A 8 -80.47 28.78 -60.19
N PHE A 9 -79.68 28.31 -59.23
CA PHE A 9 -78.96 27.03 -59.32
C PHE A 9 -79.94 25.89 -59.59
N SER A 10 -79.61 25.04 -60.58
CA SER A 10 -80.41 23.87 -60.96
C SER A 10 -80.29 22.77 -59.89
N LYS A 11 -81.39 22.04 -59.63
CA LYS A 11 -81.48 20.94 -58.64
C LYS A 11 -80.39 19.87 -58.83
N ILE A 12 -79.89 19.73 -60.05
CA ILE A 12 -78.83 18.79 -60.46
C ILE A 12 -77.44 19.21 -59.95
N GLU A 13 -77.17 20.52 -59.88
CA GLU A 13 -75.87 21.07 -59.46
C GLU A 13 -75.68 20.96 -57.93
N ARG A 14 -76.78 21.10 -57.16
CA ARG A 14 -76.79 20.83 -55.71
C ARG A 14 -76.63 19.35 -55.37
N LEU A 15 -77.19 18.46 -56.19
CA LEU A 15 -77.02 17.00 -56.04
C LEU A 15 -75.58 16.56 -56.29
N LYS A 16 -74.93 17.12 -57.32
CA LYS A 16 -73.50 16.88 -57.58
C LYS A 16 -72.60 17.39 -56.45
N GLN A 17 -72.89 18.58 -55.90
CA GLN A 17 -72.17 19.11 -54.75
C GLN A 17 -72.30 18.21 -53.51
N LEU A 18 -73.50 17.70 -53.21
CA LEU A 18 -73.72 16.77 -52.10
C LEU A 18 -72.96 15.44 -52.30
N GLN A 19 -72.95 14.89 -53.52
CA GLN A 19 -72.20 13.67 -53.83
C GLN A 19 -70.69 13.88 -53.72
N GLU A 20 -70.17 15.01 -54.18
CA GLU A 20 -68.75 15.35 -54.11
C GLU A 20 -68.30 15.63 -52.66
N GLU A 21 -69.17 16.21 -51.84
CA GLU A 21 -68.96 16.45 -50.42
C GLU A 21 -69.00 15.14 -49.61
N GLU A 22 -69.89 14.21 -49.96
CA GLU A 22 -69.96 12.87 -49.38
C GLU A 22 -68.76 12.00 -49.80
N GLU A 23 -68.33 12.07 -51.07
CA GLU A 23 -67.14 11.38 -51.56
C GLU A 23 -65.85 11.96 -50.94
N LYS A 24 -65.79 13.27 -50.70
CA LYS A 24 -64.69 13.89 -49.92
C LYS A 24 -64.68 13.43 -48.48
N ARG A 25 -65.84 13.37 -47.82
CA ARG A 25 -65.95 12.84 -46.45
C ARG A 25 -65.49 11.38 -46.35
N LEU A 26 -65.87 10.54 -47.32
CA LEU A 26 -65.43 9.14 -47.36
C LEU A 26 -63.91 9.02 -47.60
N LYS A 27 -63.33 9.87 -48.45
CA LYS A 27 -61.87 9.92 -48.65
C LYS A 27 -61.14 10.40 -47.39
N GLU A 28 -61.65 11.42 -46.71
CA GLU A 28 -61.08 11.92 -45.45
C GLU A 28 -61.17 10.88 -44.32
N GLU A 29 -62.26 10.13 -44.23
CA GLU A 29 -62.44 9.05 -43.25
C GLU A 29 -61.52 7.85 -43.53
N GLU A 30 -61.36 7.47 -44.80
CA GLU A 30 -60.42 6.45 -45.23
C GLU A 30 -58.97 6.88 -45.00
N GLU A 31 -58.62 8.13 -45.32
CA GLU A 31 -57.29 8.70 -45.04
C GLU A 31 -57.02 8.79 -43.54
N ALA A 32 -58.02 9.13 -42.72
CA ALA A 32 -57.90 9.14 -41.26
C ALA A 32 -57.66 7.72 -40.71
N ARG A 33 -58.37 6.71 -41.22
CA ARG A 33 -58.17 5.31 -40.82
C ARG A 33 -56.79 4.78 -41.21
N VAL A 34 -56.36 5.04 -42.44
CA VAL A 34 -55.01 4.66 -42.91
C VAL A 34 -53.92 5.39 -42.11
N LYS A 35 -54.17 6.63 -41.70
CA LYS A 35 -53.23 7.39 -40.87
C LYS A 35 -53.14 6.84 -39.44
N SER A 36 -54.27 6.45 -38.82
CA SER A 36 -54.25 5.82 -37.49
C SER A 36 -53.57 4.46 -37.51
N GLU A 37 -53.81 3.63 -38.53
CA GLU A 37 -53.14 2.33 -38.69
C GLU A 37 -51.62 2.49 -38.84
N LYS A 38 -51.17 3.47 -39.65
CA LYS A 38 -49.75 3.79 -39.79
C LYS A 38 -49.12 4.30 -38.49
N GLU A 39 -49.84 5.07 -37.70
CA GLU A 39 -49.36 5.58 -36.42
C GLU A 39 -49.26 4.46 -35.37
N GLU A 40 -50.23 3.55 -35.32
CA GLU A 40 -50.15 2.37 -34.44
C GLU A 40 -49.01 1.44 -34.82
N LEU A 41 -48.81 1.18 -36.11
CA LEU A 41 -47.66 0.40 -36.59
C LEU A 41 -46.33 1.06 -36.21
N ALA A 42 -46.20 2.39 -36.40
CA ALA A 42 -45.00 3.12 -36.01
C ALA A 42 -44.75 3.07 -34.49
N ARG A 43 -45.79 3.12 -33.66
CA ARG A 43 -45.67 2.98 -32.20
C ARG A 43 -45.16 1.59 -31.81
N LEU A 44 -45.72 0.55 -32.41
CA LEU A 44 -45.31 -0.83 -32.16
C LEU A 44 -43.87 -1.09 -32.63
N GLU A 45 -43.45 -0.53 -33.75
CA GLU A 45 -42.05 -0.60 -34.23
C GLU A 45 -41.09 0.06 -33.24
N ILE A 46 -41.42 1.25 -32.74
CA ILE A 46 -40.60 1.94 -31.72
C ILE A 46 -40.50 1.11 -30.45
N GLU A 47 -41.61 0.54 -29.97
CA GLU A 47 -41.63 -0.28 -28.76
C GLU A 47 -40.77 -1.56 -28.91
N GLN A 48 -40.80 -2.20 -30.09
CA GLN A 48 -39.96 -3.34 -30.38
C GLN A 48 -38.47 -2.97 -30.39
N ILE A 49 -38.11 -1.84 -31.02
CA ILE A 49 -36.73 -1.35 -31.05
C ILE A 49 -36.23 -1.01 -29.64
N GLU A 50 -37.07 -0.41 -28.79
CA GLU A 50 -36.71 -0.12 -27.40
C GLU A 50 -36.52 -1.39 -26.58
N LYS A 51 -37.40 -2.39 -26.72
CA LYS A 51 -37.26 -3.69 -26.05
C LYS A 51 -35.99 -4.40 -26.49
N GLU A 52 -35.67 -4.40 -27.79
CA GLU A 52 -34.45 -5.00 -28.31
C GLU A 52 -33.20 -4.30 -27.76
N LYS A 53 -33.19 -2.96 -27.71
CA LYS A 53 -32.10 -2.19 -27.08
C LYS A 53 -31.94 -2.54 -25.60
N TRP A 54 -33.04 -2.68 -24.86
CA TRP A 54 -33.02 -3.10 -23.47
C TRP A 54 -32.42 -4.50 -23.29
N GLN A 55 -32.84 -5.47 -24.11
CA GLN A 55 -32.28 -6.83 -24.09
C GLN A 55 -30.79 -6.83 -24.41
N GLN A 56 -30.35 -6.03 -25.38
CA GLN A 56 -28.92 -5.89 -25.70
C GLN A 56 -28.11 -5.29 -24.55
N LEU A 57 -28.66 -4.31 -23.82
CA LEU A 57 -28.02 -3.72 -22.65
C LEU A 57 -27.95 -4.74 -21.50
N GLU A 58 -29.03 -5.47 -21.25
CA GLU A 58 -29.09 -6.51 -20.22
C GLU A 58 -28.11 -7.65 -20.50
N ALA A 59 -28.00 -8.10 -21.75
CA ALA A 59 -27.03 -9.10 -22.16
C ALA A 59 -25.58 -8.63 -21.96
N LYS A 60 -25.29 -7.35 -22.25
CA LYS A 60 -23.96 -6.76 -21.99
C LYS A 60 -23.66 -6.63 -20.51
N ASP A 61 -24.64 -6.23 -19.70
CA ASP A 61 -24.49 -6.11 -18.25
C ASP A 61 -24.27 -7.49 -17.60
N LEU A 62 -25.02 -8.51 -18.05
CA LEU A 62 -24.82 -9.90 -17.61
C LEU A 62 -23.45 -10.43 -18.00
N GLY A 63 -22.98 -10.14 -19.22
CA GLY A 63 -21.64 -10.49 -19.67
C GLY A 63 -20.56 -9.89 -18.77
N ARG A 64 -20.64 -8.60 -18.48
CA ARG A 64 -19.72 -7.91 -17.56
C ARG A 64 -19.76 -8.52 -16.16
N LYS A 65 -20.95 -8.78 -15.61
CA LYS A 65 -21.10 -9.40 -14.28
C LYS A 65 -20.47 -10.78 -14.22
N ASN A 66 -20.57 -11.57 -15.28
CA ASN A 66 -19.94 -12.88 -15.34
C ASN A 66 -18.40 -12.78 -15.35
N GLU A 67 -17.84 -11.81 -16.10
CA GLU A 67 -16.40 -11.53 -16.10
C GLU A 67 -15.92 -11.07 -14.71
N GLU A 68 -16.61 -10.10 -14.11
CA GLU A 68 -16.33 -9.61 -12.74
C GLU A 68 -16.39 -10.75 -11.71
N LEU A 69 -17.39 -11.64 -11.84
CA LEU A 69 -17.53 -12.77 -10.94
C LEU A 69 -16.40 -13.79 -11.09
N GLU A 70 -15.96 -14.08 -12.31
CA GLU A 70 -14.82 -14.96 -12.57
C GLU A 70 -13.52 -14.37 -11.99
N GLU A 71 -13.30 -13.07 -12.17
CA GLU A 71 -12.17 -12.37 -11.54
C GLU A 71 -12.21 -12.46 -10.01
N LEU A 72 -13.39 -12.31 -9.41
CA LEU A 72 -13.55 -12.47 -7.96
C LEU A 72 -13.25 -13.89 -7.49
N TYR A 73 -13.68 -14.93 -8.22
CA TYR A 73 -13.34 -16.32 -7.89
C TYR A 73 -11.84 -16.59 -7.96
N LEU A 74 -11.17 -16.07 -9.00
CA LEU A 74 -9.71 -16.16 -9.12
C LEU A 74 -9.02 -15.46 -7.95
N LEU A 75 -9.51 -14.27 -7.58
CA LEU A 75 -8.95 -13.49 -6.50
C LEU A 75 -9.13 -14.18 -5.14
N GLU A 76 -10.33 -14.73 -4.86
CA GLU A 76 -10.60 -15.50 -3.65
C GLU A 76 -9.66 -16.72 -3.54
N LYS A 77 -9.47 -17.44 -4.64
CA LYS A 77 -8.52 -18.56 -4.70
C LYS A 77 -7.10 -18.10 -4.39
N CYS A 78 -6.61 -17.05 -5.06
CA CYS A 78 -5.29 -16.48 -4.83
C CYS A 78 -5.08 -16.07 -3.37
N PHE A 79 -6.07 -15.41 -2.75
CA PHE A 79 -6.00 -15.03 -1.34
C PHE A 79 -5.92 -16.25 -0.42
N SER A 80 -6.75 -17.28 -0.67
CA SER A 80 -6.74 -18.50 0.13
C SER A 80 -5.40 -19.26 0.04
N GLU A 81 -4.81 -19.31 -1.16
CA GLU A 81 -3.49 -19.91 -1.40
C GLU A 81 -2.39 -19.10 -0.73
N ALA A 82 -2.40 -17.77 -0.86
CA ALA A 82 -1.44 -16.89 -0.20
C ALA A 82 -1.49 -17.02 1.33
N GLU A 83 -2.69 -17.06 1.92
CA GLU A 83 -2.85 -17.28 3.37
C GLU A 83 -2.38 -18.66 3.82
N LYS A 84 -2.58 -19.69 2.99
CA LYS A 84 -2.01 -21.02 3.24
C LYS A 84 -0.48 -20.97 3.22
N MET A 85 0.12 -20.35 2.21
CA MET A 85 1.58 -20.21 2.11
C MET A 85 2.18 -19.45 3.29
N LYS A 86 1.55 -18.36 3.74
CA LYS A 86 1.98 -17.63 4.95
C LYS A 86 1.94 -18.51 6.19
N ARG A 87 0.89 -19.33 6.36
CA ARG A 87 0.80 -20.28 7.49
C ARG A 87 1.89 -21.34 7.43
N GLU A 88 2.11 -21.94 6.26
CA GLU A 88 3.16 -22.95 6.07
C GLU A 88 4.56 -22.36 6.31
N HIS A 89 4.82 -21.14 5.85
CA HIS A 89 6.08 -20.45 6.08
C HIS A 89 6.34 -20.16 7.57
N ARG A 90 5.30 -19.76 8.31
CA ARG A 90 5.36 -19.55 9.77
C ARG A 90 5.71 -20.85 10.51
N LEU A 91 5.01 -21.94 10.19
CA LEU A 91 5.26 -23.26 10.78
C LEU A 91 6.66 -23.78 10.46
N TYR A 92 7.09 -23.64 9.20
CA TYR A 92 8.44 -24.02 8.78
C TYR A 92 9.50 -23.22 9.53
N SER A 93 9.31 -21.91 9.71
CA SER A 93 10.24 -21.07 10.48
C SER A 93 10.34 -21.53 11.95
N GLN A 94 9.21 -21.84 12.59
CA GLN A 94 9.19 -22.37 13.96
C GLN A 94 9.92 -23.72 14.05
N TRP A 95 9.70 -24.60 13.08
CA TRP A 95 10.39 -25.89 13.01
C TRP A 95 11.90 -25.76 12.81
N MET A 96 12.32 -24.86 11.92
CA MET A 96 13.73 -24.57 11.69
C MET A 96 14.41 -24.04 12.94
N HIS A 97 13.75 -23.13 13.66
CA HIS A 97 14.24 -22.62 14.93
C HIS A 97 14.40 -23.74 15.98
N TYR A 98 13.39 -24.63 16.10
CA TYR A 98 13.43 -25.77 17.01
C TYR A 98 14.60 -26.73 16.73
N ILE A 99 14.98 -26.92 15.47
CA ILE A 99 16.09 -27.83 15.09
C ILE A 99 17.46 -27.17 15.28
N GLN A 100 17.59 -25.89 14.97
CA GLN A 100 18.89 -25.24 14.88
C GLN A 100 19.59 -25.10 16.24
N CYS A 101 18.85 -24.96 17.34
CA CYS A 101 19.39 -24.91 18.72
C CYS A 101 20.62 -23.98 18.85
N ASP A 102 20.60 -22.84 18.16
CA ASP A 102 21.71 -21.88 18.07
C ASP A 102 21.81 -20.95 19.29
N GLY A 103 20.84 -21.05 20.21
CA GLY A 103 20.74 -20.18 21.39
C GLY A 103 20.23 -18.77 21.07
N CYS A 104 19.74 -18.54 19.85
CA CYS A 104 19.04 -17.31 19.49
C CYS A 104 17.68 -17.27 20.22
N PRO A 105 17.23 -16.11 20.76
CA PRO A 105 15.90 -16.00 21.34
C PRO A 105 14.81 -16.08 20.25
N ASP A 106 13.69 -16.75 20.54
CA ASP A 106 12.50 -16.76 19.67
C ASP A 106 11.73 -15.42 19.79
N PRO A 107 11.57 -14.66 18.68
CA PRO A 107 10.77 -13.44 18.63
C PRO A 107 9.30 -13.62 19.05
N SER A 108 8.77 -14.84 18.92
CA SER A 108 7.39 -15.18 19.30
C SER A 108 7.24 -15.34 20.81
N VAL A 109 8.33 -15.55 21.55
CA VAL A 109 8.35 -15.77 22.99
C VAL A 109 8.90 -14.53 23.70
N ALA A 110 8.00 -13.69 24.20
CA ALA A 110 8.40 -12.42 24.77
C ALA A 110 9.32 -12.53 26.00
N GLN A 111 9.25 -13.64 26.75
CA GLN A 111 10.19 -13.88 27.85
C GLN A 111 11.64 -14.02 27.37
N GLU A 112 11.85 -14.67 26.23
CA GLU A 112 13.20 -14.86 25.67
C GLU A 112 13.76 -13.53 25.18
N ILE A 113 12.95 -12.72 24.51
CA ILE A 113 13.33 -11.36 24.09
C ILE A 113 13.66 -10.48 25.29
N ASN A 114 12.83 -10.49 26.33
CA ASN A 114 13.10 -9.72 27.55
C ASN A 114 14.38 -10.19 28.25
N THR A 115 14.61 -11.49 28.30
CA THR A 115 15.83 -12.07 28.88
C THR A 115 17.05 -11.63 28.08
N PHE A 116 16.99 -11.71 26.74
CA PHE A 116 18.05 -11.23 25.87
C PHE A 116 18.34 -9.74 26.08
N ILE A 117 17.31 -8.90 26.11
CA ILE A 117 17.44 -7.45 26.35
C ILE A 117 18.13 -7.19 27.70
N SER A 118 17.70 -7.85 28.77
CA SER A 118 18.28 -7.70 30.10
C SER A 118 19.74 -8.14 30.15
N LEU A 119 20.05 -9.33 29.61
CA LEU A 119 21.42 -9.85 29.56
C LEU A 119 22.32 -8.90 28.78
N TRP A 120 21.89 -8.46 27.59
CA TRP A 120 22.70 -7.58 26.79
C TRP A 120 22.87 -6.21 27.46
N LYS A 121 21.85 -5.65 28.13
CA LYS A 121 22.00 -4.42 28.93
C LYS A 121 23.09 -4.53 30.02
N GLU A 122 23.21 -5.69 30.66
CA GLU A 122 24.17 -5.92 31.74
C GLU A 122 25.61 -6.09 31.27
N GLU A 123 25.82 -6.51 30.02
CA GLU A 123 27.14 -6.64 29.43
C GLU A 123 27.86 -5.30 29.31
N LYS A 124 29.13 -5.29 29.68
CA LYS A 124 29.99 -4.10 29.73
C LYS A 124 31.29 -4.35 28.98
N ASN A 125 31.90 -3.26 28.52
CA ASN A 125 33.21 -3.25 27.85
C ASN A 125 33.23 -4.03 26.53
N GLU A 126 32.11 -4.07 25.81
CA GLU A 126 32.05 -4.61 24.46
C GLU A 126 32.84 -3.71 23.50
N THR A 127 33.63 -4.34 22.62
CA THR A 127 34.29 -3.63 21.53
C THR A 127 33.28 -3.24 20.46
N PHE A 128 33.66 -2.33 19.56
CA PHE A 128 32.77 -1.92 18.47
C PHE A 128 32.45 -3.11 17.54
N GLU A 129 33.45 -3.97 17.32
CA GLU A 129 33.34 -5.22 16.58
C GLU A 129 32.33 -6.20 17.21
N ASP A 130 32.37 -6.37 18.55
CA ASP A 130 31.40 -7.21 19.27
C ASP A 130 29.97 -6.68 19.12
N VAL A 131 29.79 -5.35 19.22
CA VAL A 131 28.48 -4.71 19.04
C VAL A 131 27.97 -4.87 17.61
N ILE A 132 28.84 -4.78 16.60
CA ILE A 132 28.43 -5.07 15.20
C ILE A 132 27.97 -6.51 15.07
N ALA A 133 28.71 -7.48 15.60
CA ALA A 133 28.33 -8.89 15.52
C ALA A 133 26.96 -9.16 16.16
N LYS A 134 26.72 -8.62 17.36
CA LYS A 134 25.41 -8.73 18.03
C LYS A 134 24.30 -7.93 17.35
N SER A 135 24.63 -6.84 16.67
CA SER A 135 23.64 -6.03 15.94
C SER A 135 22.93 -6.82 14.85
N LYS A 136 23.61 -7.76 14.19
CA LYS A 136 23.01 -8.64 13.17
C LYS A 136 21.86 -9.45 13.76
N LEU A 137 22.06 -10.03 14.95
CA LEU A 137 21.02 -10.75 15.68
C LEU A 137 19.86 -9.82 16.05
N VAL A 138 20.14 -8.64 16.59
CA VAL A 138 19.10 -7.68 17.01
C VAL A 138 18.24 -7.21 15.84
N LEU A 139 18.87 -6.94 14.69
CA LEU A 139 18.16 -6.57 13.46
C LEU A 139 17.28 -7.73 12.98
N TYR A 140 17.80 -8.96 13.01
CA TYR A 140 16.99 -10.16 12.73
C TYR A 140 15.77 -10.25 13.66
N LEU A 141 15.93 -10.07 14.98
CA LEU A 141 14.82 -10.11 15.93
C LEU A 141 13.78 -9.01 15.63
N ILE A 142 14.21 -7.80 15.32
CA ILE A 142 13.32 -6.68 14.94
C ILE A 142 12.52 -7.03 13.69
N ASP A 143 13.17 -7.55 12.64
CA ASP A 143 12.51 -7.89 11.39
C ASP A 143 11.53 -9.05 11.57
N ARG A 144 11.86 -10.04 12.39
CA ARG A 144 10.93 -11.12 12.74
C ARG A 144 9.72 -10.61 13.52
N LEU A 145 9.90 -9.72 14.50
CA LEU A 145 8.79 -9.09 15.23
C LEU A 145 7.88 -8.28 14.30
N LYS A 146 8.45 -7.51 13.38
CA LYS A 146 7.68 -6.79 12.33
C LYS A 146 6.92 -7.76 11.44
N LEU A 147 7.56 -8.86 11.03
CA LEU A 147 6.95 -9.88 10.17
C LEU A 147 5.75 -10.54 10.86
N ILE A 148 5.88 -10.88 12.14
CA ILE A 148 4.76 -11.44 12.94
C ILE A 148 3.58 -10.47 12.96
N LEU A 149 3.83 -9.17 13.16
CA LEU A 149 2.80 -8.13 13.15
C LEU A 149 2.14 -7.93 11.78
N LEU A 150 2.87 -8.16 10.68
CA LEU A 150 2.39 -7.98 9.31
C LEU A 150 1.63 -9.21 8.79
N GLU A 151 2.14 -10.40 9.06
CA GLU A 151 1.63 -11.65 8.49
C GLU A 151 0.51 -12.29 9.32
N THR A 152 0.41 -11.94 10.61
CA THR A 152 -0.61 -12.53 11.48
C THR A 152 -1.91 -11.71 11.39
N PRO A 153 -3.05 -12.35 11.06
CA PRO A 153 -4.33 -11.66 11.02
C PRO A 153 -4.69 -11.00 12.35
N SER A 154 -5.38 -9.85 12.30
CA SER A 154 -5.76 -9.09 13.50
C SER A 154 -6.69 -9.86 14.46
N HIS A 155 -7.43 -10.85 13.97
CA HIS A 155 -8.27 -11.72 14.80
C HIS A 155 -7.47 -12.78 15.58
N ASP A 156 -6.27 -13.12 15.13
CA ASP A 156 -5.38 -14.10 15.77
C ASP A 156 -4.46 -13.44 16.81
N LEU A 157 -4.30 -12.11 16.77
CA LEU A 157 -3.45 -11.36 17.68
C LEU A 157 -4.27 -10.67 18.77
N GLN A 158 -3.94 -10.97 20.03
CA GLN A 158 -4.43 -10.19 21.15
C GLN A 158 -3.77 -8.80 21.16
N GLU A 159 -4.55 -7.76 21.45
CA GLU A 159 -4.06 -6.37 21.50
C GLU A 159 -2.85 -6.20 22.44
N LYS A 160 -2.84 -6.94 23.57
CA LYS A 160 -1.71 -6.98 24.51
C LYS A 160 -0.42 -7.49 23.85
N SER A 161 -0.52 -8.54 23.04
CA SER A 161 0.62 -9.11 22.31
C SER A 161 1.14 -8.13 21.25
N ILE A 162 0.25 -7.40 20.58
CA ILE A 162 0.62 -6.35 19.62
C ILE A 162 1.43 -5.25 20.31
N MET A 163 0.90 -4.72 21.43
CA MET A 163 1.61 -3.70 22.21
C MET A 163 2.95 -4.21 22.72
N GLN A 164 3.02 -5.48 23.14
CA GLN A 164 4.24 -6.10 23.59
C GLN A 164 5.30 -6.19 22.48
N TYR A 165 4.95 -6.72 21.30
CA TYR A 165 5.88 -6.80 20.16
C TYR A 165 6.36 -5.42 19.71
N GLN A 166 5.45 -4.44 19.63
CA GLN A 166 5.81 -3.07 19.31
C GLN A 166 6.76 -2.47 20.37
N GLY A 167 6.49 -2.71 21.65
CA GLY A 167 7.34 -2.30 22.75
C GLY A 167 8.74 -2.92 22.66
N SER A 168 8.83 -4.23 22.43
CA SER A 168 10.10 -4.93 22.24
C SER A 168 10.89 -4.41 21.04
N ILE A 169 10.23 -4.07 19.92
CA ILE A 169 10.90 -3.45 18.75
C ILE A 169 11.56 -2.12 19.14
N VAL A 170 10.82 -1.27 19.87
CA VAL A 170 11.36 0.03 20.31
C VAL A 170 12.53 -0.19 21.26
N GLU A 171 12.38 -1.07 22.24
CA GLU A 171 13.42 -1.33 23.24
C GLU A 171 14.70 -1.92 22.62
N LEU A 172 14.58 -2.85 21.66
CA LEU A 172 15.72 -3.40 20.92
C LEU A 172 16.45 -2.32 20.12
N ARG A 173 15.72 -1.41 19.46
CA ARG A 173 16.30 -0.29 18.72
C ARG A 173 17.05 0.66 19.64
N GLU A 174 16.43 1.06 20.74
CA GLU A 174 17.04 1.95 21.73
C GLU A 174 18.28 1.32 22.36
N LEU A 175 18.22 0.02 22.68
CA LEU A 175 19.36 -0.72 23.21
C LEU A 175 20.50 -0.80 22.20
N LEU A 176 20.18 -1.07 20.93
CA LEU A 176 21.18 -1.10 19.85
C LEU A 176 21.89 0.26 19.74
N HIS A 177 21.14 1.36 19.72
CA HIS A 177 21.71 2.70 19.70
C HIS A 177 22.58 2.98 20.94
N LEU A 178 22.12 2.61 22.13
CA LEU A 178 22.87 2.76 23.37
C LEU A 178 24.20 2.00 23.30
N LYS A 179 24.19 0.76 22.81
CA LYS A 179 25.38 -0.09 22.69
C LYS A 179 26.40 0.48 21.72
N PHE A 180 25.96 0.95 20.56
CA PHE A 180 26.85 1.66 19.63
C PHE A 180 27.43 2.95 20.23
N ASN A 181 26.65 3.71 20.99
CA ASN A 181 27.15 4.91 21.66
C ASN A 181 28.23 4.57 22.70
N ILE A 182 28.02 3.54 23.52
CA ILE A 182 29.00 3.07 24.51
C ILE A 182 30.27 2.57 23.83
N ALA A 183 30.15 1.73 22.79
CA ALA A 183 31.31 1.23 22.06
C ALA A 183 32.10 2.36 21.38
N THR A 184 31.40 3.36 20.83
CA THR A 184 32.03 4.56 20.27
C THR A 184 32.76 5.36 21.35
N GLU A 185 32.17 5.51 22.53
CA GLU A 185 32.82 6.17 23.66
C GLU A 185 34.10 5.43 24.08
N LEU A 186 34.05 4.10 24.20
CA LEU A 186 35.20 3.26 24.54
C LEU A 186 36.32 3.40 23.50
N LEU A 187 35.97 3.38 22.20
CA LEU A 187 36.92 3.61 21.12
C LEU A 187 37.59 4.99 21.24
N LEU A 188 36.81 6.03 21.53
CA LEU A 188 37.32 7.40 21.67
C LEU A 188 38.13 7.61 22.95
N ARG A 189 37.86 6.88 24.03
CA ARG A 189 38.70 6.90 25.25
C ARG A 189 40.11 6.36 24.95
N GLN A 190 40.21 5.41 24.02
CA GLN A 190 41.49 4.87 23.53
C GLN A 190 42.07 5.70 22.38
N ALA A 191 41.47 6.86 22.04
CA ALA A 191 41.93 7.64 20.90
C ALA A 191 43.38 8.08 21.01
N SER A 192 43.85 8.45 22.21
CA SER A 192 45.24 8.85 22.43
C SER A 192 46.23 7.71 22.24
N THR A 193 45.83 6.47 22.50
CA THR A 193 46.68 5.28 22.24
C THR A 193 46.64 4.86 20.78
N LEU A 194 45.57 5.21 20.07
CA LEU A 194 45.38 4.91 18.63
C LEU A 194 45.87 6.04 17.72
N ALA A 195 46.29 7.17 18.28
CA ALA A 195 46.80 8.30 17.50
C ALA A 195 48.26 8.08 17.11
N ASP A 196 48.56 8.42 15.87
CA ASP A 196 49.91 8.51 15.35
C ASP A 196 50.67 9.63 16.08
N LEU A 197 51.83 9.29 16.64
CA LEU A 197 52.67 10.19 17.45
C LEU A 197 53.24 11.35 16.62
N ASP A 198 53.48 11.13 15.32
CA ASP A 198 54.11 12.13 14.44
C ASP A 198 53.08 13.16 13.95
N THR A 199 51.93 12.69 13.48
CA THR A 199 50.87 13.56 12.94
C THR A 199 49.90 14.07 14.01
N GLY A 200 49.72 13.31 15.11
CA GLY A 200 48.70 13.55 16.12
C GLY A 200 47.28 13.23 15.66
N ASN A 201 47.13 12.48 14.56
CA ASN A 201 45.84 12.03 14.04
C ASN A 201 45.55 10.59 14.49
N MET A 202 44.29 10.30 14.78
CA MET A 202 43.76 8.96 14.99
C MET A 202 42.93 8.58 13.76
N GLU A 203 43.21 7.41 13.19
CA GLU A 203 42.43 6.82 12.12
C GLU A 203 42.10 5.37 12.48
N LYS A 204 40.83 5.00 12.44
CA LYS A 204 40.37 3.63 12.68
C LYS A 204 39.33 3.26 11.64
N VAL A 205 39.58 2.14 10.97
CA VAL A 205 38.65 1.53 10.02
C VAL A 205 38.18 0.21 10.60
N ILE A 206 36.87 0.04 10.70
CA ILE A 206 36.23 -1.21 11.12
C ILE A 206 35.30 -1.63 9.98
N GLN A 207 35.55 -2.80 9.43
CA GLN A 207 34.81 -3.34 8.30
C GLN A 207 34.05 -4.59 8.74
N ASP A 208 32.77 -4.61 8.42
CA ASP A 208 31.89 -5.77 8.48
C ASP A 208 31.17 -5.92 7.13
N GLU A 209 30.54 -7.07 6.89
CA GLU A 209 29.83 -7.40 5.65
C GLU A 209 28.84 -6.32 5.20
N ASN A 210 28.10 -5.70 6.14
CA ASN A 210 27.04 -4.74 5.82
C ASN A 210 27.38 -3.29 6.18
N ILE A 211 28.38 -3.07 7.03
CA ILE A 211 28.70 -1.75 7.59
C ILE A 211 30.22 -1.56 7.61
N THR A 212 30.68 -0.41 7.13
CA THR A 212 32.05 0.04 7.35
C THR A 212 32.03 1.33 8.17
N LEU A 213 32.62 1.29 9.35
CA LEU A 213 32.85 2.47 10.18
C LEU A 213 34.26 3.02 9.90
N TYR A 214 34.31 4.28 9.51
CA TYR A 214 35.54 5.06 9.45
C TYR A 214 35.50 6.16 10.51
N VAL A 215 36.46 6.13 11.44
CA VAL A 215 36.63 7.16 12.47
C VAL A 215 37.95 7.85 12.28
N TRP A 216 37.88 9.17 12.14
CA TRP A 216 39.04 10.04 12.08
C TRP A 216 38.94 11.15 13.14
N ALA A 217 40.04 11.39 13.86
CA ALA A 217 40.12 12.46 14.84
C ALA A 217 41.52 13.10 14.86
N ASN A 218 41.61 14.42 14.98
CA ASN A 218 42.87 15.12 15.22
C ASN A 218 43.02 15.44 16.72
N LEU A 219 44.02 14.87 17.37
CA LEU A 219 44.27 15.05 18.80
C LEU A 219 45.33 16.11 19.10
N LYS A 220 45.98 16.67 18.06
CA LYS A 220 47.00 17.71 18.22
C LYS A 220 46.34 19.03 18.59
N LYS A 221 46.81 19.66 19.67
CA LYS A 221 46.27 20.93 20.17
C LYS A 221 46.52 22.05 19.15
N ASN A 222 45.49 22.47 18.43
CA ASN A 222 45.60 23.59 17.48
C ASN A 222 45.81 24.92 18.23
N PRO A 223 46.96 25.61 18.12
CA PRO A 223 47.27 26.82 18.90
C PRO A 223 46.38 28.03 18.57
N ARG A 224 45.64 27.98 17.47
CA ARG A 224 44.90 29.13 16.90
C ARG A 224 43.62 29.52 17.66
N TYR A 225 43.17 28.72 18.63
CA TYR A 225 41.99 29.04 19.44
C TYR A 225 42.35 29.15 20.93
N SER A 226 43.00 30.25 21.27
CA SER A 226 43.25 30.66 22.65
C SER A 226 42.16 31.64 23.13
N HIS A 227 41.02 31.12 23.60
CA HIS A 227 40.35 31.76 24.74
C HIS A 227 39.43 30.81 25.53
N ARG A 228 39.73 30.75 26.83
CA ARG A 228 38.93 30.43 28.03
C ARG A 228 37.89 29.28 27.96
N ARG A 229 38.19 28.24 28.74
CA ARG A 229 37.32 27.15 29.24
C ARG A 229 36.51 26.38 28.18
N CYS A 230 37.11 25.33 27.64
CA CYS A 230 36.35 24.11 27.32
C CYS A 230 37.32 22.94 27.11
N ARG A 231 37.27 21.92 27.97
CA ARG A 231 37.75 20.57 27.62
C ARG A 231 36.69 19.98 26.69
N ARG A 232 36.80 20.19 25.39
CA ARG A 232 36.01 19.48 24.38
C ARG A 232 36.92 19.10 23.22
N LEU A 233 36.88 17.81 22.87
CA LEU A 233 37.36 17.25 21.61
C LEU A 233 36.88 18.17 20.47
N LYS A 234 37.80 18.68 19.67
CA LYS A 234 37.49 19.53 18.52
C LYS A 234 37.61 18.66 17.27
N ASP A 235 36.46 18.42 16.65
CA ASP A 235 36.22 17.69 15.41
C ASP A 235 36.50 16.18 15.45
N ILE A 236 35.48 15.44 15.87
CA ILE A 236 35.27 14.05 15.47
C ILE A 236 34.34 14.10 14.26
N ARG A 237 34.82 13.68 13.09
CA ARG A 237 33.95 13.39 11.93
C ARG A 237 33.68 11.90 11.94
N VAL A 238 32.54 11.51 12.50
CA VAL A 238 31.99 10.16 12.30
C VAL A 238 31.18 10.19 11.02
N THR A 239 31.71 9.64 9.94
CA THR A 239 30.92 9.37 8.73
C THR A 239 30.40 7.95 8.84
N SER A 240 29.18 7.79 9.34
CA SER A 240 28.44 6.53 9.21
C SER A 240 27.82 6.49 7.82
N TRP A 241 28.37 5.68 6.92
CA TRP A 241 27.64 5.27 5.72
C TRP A 241 26.73 4.11 6.12
N TRP A 242 25.49 4.43 6.49
CA TRP A 242 24.42 3.44 6.49
C TRP A 242 24.00 3.23 5.03
N PRO A 243 23.96 1.98 4.51
CA PRO A 243 23.23 1.73 3.29
C PRO A 243 21.78 2.18 3.53
N ALA A 244 21.26 3.05 2.67
CA ALA A 244 19.91 3.60 2.73
C ALA A 244 18.81 2.54 2.42
N TYR A 245 19.11 1.26 2.60
CA TYR A 245 18.25 0.12 2.27
C TYR A 245 17.93 -0.69 3.52
N ALA A 246 17.37 -0.03 4.54
CA ALA A 246 16.73 -0.70 5.67
C ALA A 246 15.79 0.29 6.40
N CYS A 247 14.72 0.69 5.73
CA CYS A 247 13.51 1.25 6.36
C CYS A 247 12.36 0.31 6.09
#